data_AF-A0A9X0G222-F1
#
_entry.id   AF-A0A9X0G222-F1
#
_cell.length_a   1.000
_cell.length_b   1.000
_cell.length_c   1.000
_cell.angle_alpha   90.00
_cell.angle_beta   90.00
_cell.angle_gamma   90.00
#
_symmetry.space_group_name_H-M   'P 1'
#
loop_
_entity.id
_entity.type
_entity.pdbx_description
1 polymer ?
#
loop_
_entity_poly.entity_id
_entity_poly.type
_entity_poly.pdbx_seq_one_letter_code
_entity_poly.pdbx_strand_id
1 'polypeptide(L)'
;MKSKNSKFLASVCVSSALLVSATYPSITAVAAEVTSAKTAALSVEKANIINNKKGETDTITVSELKKGDIVRVYEASKGGEAIATSEAVAEGKVEVKITKKDLLKATGGTVYVSVQSENELESTRTAMKYESEVTVAPAVDTVKVLNNKAGDEDAITVSELAPGDIVKIYDASTG
;
A
#
# COMPACT_ATOMS: atom_id res chain seq x y z
N MET A 1 60.61 -10.75 -26.30
CA MET A 1 59.27 -10.15 -26.43
C MET A 1 59.23 -8.83 -25.69
N LYS A 2 58.63 -7.81 -26.31
CA LYS A 2 58.39 -6.48 -25.75
C LYS A 2 57.26 -6.54 -24.73
N SER A 3 57.47 -5.98 -23.54
CA SER A 3 56.40 -5.35 -22.77
C SER A 3 56.95 -4.03 -22.22
N LYS A 4 56.31 -2.94 -22.64
CA LYS A 4 56.56 -1.57 -22.21
C LYS A 4 55.45 -1.18 -21.22
N ASN A 5 55.75 -0.14 -20.43
CA ASN A 5 54.82 0.78 -19.76
C ASN A 5 54.29 0.30 -18.39
N SER A 6 54.19 1.13 -17.34
CA SER A 6 54.53 2.54 -17.17
C SER A 6 54.69 2.81 -15.67
N LYS A 7 55.62 3.71 -15.38
CA LYS A 7 55.90 4.37 -14.10
C LYS A 7 54.66 5.12 -13.60
N PHE A 8 54.41 5.13 -12.29
CA PHE A 8 53.99 6.35 -11.58
C PHE A 8 54.55 6.36 -10.16
N LEU A 9 54.90 7.56 -9.72
CA LEU A 9 55.89 7.85 -8.69
C LEU A 9 55.31 7.71 -7.27
N ALA A 10 55.97 6.94 -6.42
CA ALA A 10 55.87 7.11 -4.97
C ALA A 10 56.79 8.29 -4.57
N SER A 11 56.21 9.49 -4.50
CA SER A 11 56.92 10.65 -3.96
C SER A 11 56.96 10.54 -2.44
N VAL A 12 58.18 10.34 -1.96
CA VAL A 12 58.66 10.65 -0.62
C VAL A 12 58.27 12.09 -0.24
N CYS A 13 57.69 12.27 0.94
CA CYS A 13 57.92 13.43 1.78
C CYS A 13 58.16 12.92 3.20
N VAL A 14 59.43 12.84 3.56
CA VAL A 14 59.90 12.69 4.93
C VAL A 14 59.99 14.08 5.56
N SER A 15 59.66 14.15 6.85
CA SER A 15 59.95 15.23 7.80
C SER A 15 59.14 16.52 7.70
N SER A 16 58.34 16.78 8.73
CA SER A 16 58.83 17.59 9.86
C SER A 16 57.93 17.40 11.07
N ALA A 17 58.55 17.03 12.18
CA ALA A 17 57.92 17.02 13.49
C ALA A 17 57.55 18.46 13.89
N LEU A 18 56.29 18.68 14.27
CA LEU A 18 55.95 19.73 15.21
C LEU A 18 55.12 19.09 16.32
N LEU A 19 55.80 18.76 17.42
CA LEU A 19 55.18 18.43 18.69
C LEU A 19 54.49 19.70 19.21
N VAL A 20 53.20 19.83 18.95
CA VAL A 20 52.32 20.70 19.75
C VAL A 20 51.60 19.77 20.71
N SER A 21 52.16 19.62 21.91
CA SER A 21 51.51 18.94 23.04
C SER A 21 50.38 19.82 23.56
N ALA A 22 49.26 19.84 22.85
CA ALA A 22 47.99 20.31 23.41
C ALA A 22 47.36 19.12 24.13
N THR A 23 47.43 19.14 25.45
CA THR A 23 46.61 18.26 26.30
C THR A 23 45.15 18.68 26.15
N TYR A 24 44.50 18.18 25.10
CA TYR A 24 43.05 18.19 25.05
C TYR A 24 42.56 17.15 26.07
N PRO A 25 41.64 17.48 26.98
CA PRO A 25 40.85 16.44 27.61
C PRO A 25 40.17 15.70 26.47
N SER A 26 40.51 14.42 26.30
CA SER A 26 39.78 13.53 25.42
C SER A 26 38.35 13.51 25.92
N ILE A 27 37.47 14.30 25.27
CA ILE A 27 36.04 14.08 25.40
C ILE A 27 35.85 12.68 24.83
N THR A 28 35.68 11.72 25.74
CA THR A 28 35.15 10.41 25.39
C THR A 28 33.80 10.69 24.75
N ALA A 29 33.78 10.78 23.43
CA ALA A 29 32.56 10.82 22.66
C ALA A 29 31.88 9.48 22.92
N VAL A 30 30.99 9.46 23.91
CA VAL A 30 29.97 8.44 24.01
C VAL A 30 29.14 8.64 22.74
N ALA A 31 29.43 7.84 21.72
CA ALA A 31 28.48 7.60 20.65
C ALA A 31 27.28 6.93 21.31
N ALA A 32 26.34 7.73 21.80
CA ALA A 32 25.02 7.23 22.11
C ALA A 32 24.49 6.71 20.76
N GLU A 33 24.44 5.39 20.61
CA GLU A 33 23.73 4.78 19.50
C GLU A 33 22.27 5.22 19.64
N VAL A 34 21.87 6.24 18.86
CA VAL A 34 20.49 6.67 18.78
C VAL A 34 19.75 5.60 17.99
N THR A 35 19.40 4.50 18.66
CA THR A 35 18.46 3.52 18.12
C THR A 35 17.11 4.22 18.03
N SER A 36 16.77 4.72 16.84
CA SER A 36 15.48 5.36 16.62
C SER A 36 14.36 4.35 16.87
N ALA A 37 13.39 4.72 17.71
CA ALA A 37 12.25 3.88 18.00
C ALA A 37 11.43 3.65 16.72
N LYS A 38 10.85 2.46 16.58
CA LYS A 38 10.02 2.08 15.44
C LYS A 38 8.57 1.97 15.88
N THR A 39 7.67 2.59 15.11
CA THR A 39 6.24 2.54 15.38
C THR A 39 5.72 1.10 15.28
N ALA A 40 4.81 0.75 16.20
CA ALA A 40 4.14 -0.54 16.17
C ALA A 40 3.27 -0.67 14.91
N ALA A 41 3.15 -1.89 14.38
CA ALA A 41 2.29 -2.16 13.24
C ALA A 41 0.81 -1.96 13.60
N LEU A 42 0.04 -1.48 12.63
CA LEU A 42 -1.42 -1.35 12.72
C LEU A 42 -2.08 -2.73 12.86
N SER A 43 -3.10 -2.86 13.70
CA SER A 43 -3.95 -4.05 13.73
C SER A 43 -4.95 -4.02 12.59
N VAL A 44 -5.22 -5.16 11.95
CA VAL A 44 -6.14 -5.27 10.81
C VAL A 44 -7.55 -4.78 11.16
N GLU A 45 -7.99 -5.00 12.39
CA GLU A 45 -9.32 -4.60 12.89
C GLU A 45 -9.51 -3.08 13.01
N LYS A 46 -8.41 -2.31 12.96
CA LYS A 46 -8.42 -0.85 13.06
C LYS A 46 -8.51 -0.16 11.70
N ALA A 47 -8.64 -0.92 10.62
CA ALA A 47 -8.78 -0.39 9.27
C ALA A 47 -10.09 -0.87 8.64
N ASN A 48 -10.79 0.05 8.00
CA ASN A 48 -11.93 -0.24 7.14
C ASN A 48 -11.65 0.25 5.72
N ILE A 49 -11.85 -0.60 4.73
CA ILE A 49 -11.55 -0.32 3.33
C ILE A 49 -12.81 -0.52 2.50
N ILE A 50 -13.20 0.53 1.80
CA ILE A 50 -14.36 0.54 0.91
C ILE A 50 -13.86 0.80 -0.50
N ASN A 51 -14.04 -0.21 -1.35
CA ASN A 51 -13.79 -0.18 -2.78
C ASN A 51 -15.11 0.09 -3.49
N ASN A 52 -15.25 1.28 -4.07
CA ASN A 52 -16.48 1.72 -4.71
C ASN A 52 -16.43 1.47 -6.22
N LYS A 53 -17.58 1.64 -6.87
CA LYS A 53 -17.69 1.39 -8.31
C LYS A 53 -16.68 2.26 -9.11
N LYS A 54 -16.15 1.74 -10.20
CA LYS A 54 -15.23 2.46 -11.10
C LYS A 54 -15.74 3.86 -11.43
N GLY A 55 -14.89 4.85 -11.25
CA GLY A 55 -15.18 6.26 -11.41
C GLY A 55 -15.57 6.98 -10.13
N GLU A 56 -15.83 6.25 -9.04
CA GLU A 56 -16.15 6.80 -7.72
C GLU A 56 -14.93 6.84 -6.79
N THR A 57 -15.14 7.44 -5.62
CA THR A 57 -14.10 7.61 -4.60
C THR A 57 -14.04 6.41 -3.67
N ASP A 58 -12.88 5.78 -3.59
CA ASP A 58 -12.59 4.74 -2.58
C ASP A 58 -12.22 5.39 -1.25
N THR A 59 -12.41 4.63 -0.17
CA THR A 59 -12.14 5.10 1.19
C THR A 59 -11.34 4.08 1.98
N ILE A 60 -10.27 4.52 2.62
CA ILE A 60 -9.55 3.78 3.67
C ILE A 60 -9.64 4.60 4.95
N THR A 61 -10.30 4.06 5.97
CA THR A 61 -10.37 4.66 7.31
C THR A 61 -9.49 3.87 8.25
N VAL A 62 -8.60 4.53 8.98
CA VAL A 62 -7.74 3.93 10.00
C VAL A 62 -8.01 4.60 11.35
N SER A 63 -8.26 3.81 12.39
CA SER A 63 -8.63 4.26 13.73
C SER A 63 -7.54 3.97 14.78
N GLU A 64 -7.76 4.48 15.99
CA GLU A 64 -6.86 4.39 17.14
C GLU A 64 -5.44 4.93 16.89
N LEU A 65 -5.37 6.01 16.13
CA LEU A 65 -4.13 6.74 15.85
C LEU A 65 -3.85 7.78 16.95
N LYS A 66 -2.59 8.16 17.08
CA LYS A 66 -2.13 9.25 17.95
C LYS A 66 -1.94 10.52 17.13
N LYS A 67 -2.04 11.68 17.78
CA LYS A 67 -1.66 12.97 17.19
C LYS A 67 -0.27 12.86 16.56
N GLY A 68 -0.12 13.34 15.33
CA GLY A 68 1.14 13.31 14.59
C GLY A 68 1.38 12.04 13.78
N ASP A 69 0.57 10.97 13.96
CA ASP A 69 0.72 9.77 13.16
C ASP A 69 0.42 10.04 11.68
N ILE A 70 1.21 9.45 10.79
CA ILE A 70 1.02 9.48 9.33
C ILE A 70 0.76 8.07 8.84
N VAL A 71 -0.30 7.89 8.05
CA VAL A 71 -0.67 6.61 7.43
C VAL A 71 -0.23 6.59 5.98
N ARG A 72 0.39 5.49 5.54
CA ARG A 72 0.77 5.25 4.15
C ARG A 72 0.19 3.95 3.63
N VAL A 73 -0.19 3.94 2.36
CA VAL A 73 -0.81 2.81 1.69
C VAL A 73 0.04 2.42 0.47
N TYR A 74 0.27 1.12 0.30
CA TYR A 74 1.13 0.56 -0.74
C TYR A 74 0.46 -0.63 -1.45
N GLU A 75 0.87 -0.89 -2.69
CA GLU A 75 0.47 -2.10 -3.42
C GLU A 75 1.32 -3.33 -3.07
N ALA A 76 2.52 -3.13 -2.52
CA ALA A 76 3.48 -4.18 -2.25
C ALA A 76 3.78 -4.32 -0.75
N SER A 77 4.13 -5.53 -0.32
CA SER A 77 4.50 -5.82 1.07
C SER A 77 5.82 -5.18 1.48
N LYS A 78 6.71 -4.91 0.52
CA LYS A 78 8.01 -4.25 0.70
C LYS A 78 8.39 -3.46 -0.55
N GLY A 79 9.12 -2.35 -0.39
CA GLY A 79 9.54 -1.49 -1.49
C GLY A 79 8.37 -0.77 -2.17
N GLY A 80 8.65 -0.06 -3.26
CA GLY A 80 7.64 0.73 -3.97
C GLY A 80 7.18 1.98 -3.21
N GLU A 81 6.68 2.94 -3.98
CA GLU A 81 6.14 4.20 -3.48
C GLU A 81 4.74 4.01 -2.88
N ALA A 82 4.37 4.91 -1.97
CA ALA A 82 3.02 4.93 -1.42
C ALA A 82 2.03 5.38 -2.52
N ILE A 83 0.94 4.63 -2.70
CA ILE A 83 -0.16 5.02 -3.60
C ILE A 83 -1.07 6.08 -2.98
N ALA A 84 -1.04 6.18 -1.65
CA ALA A 84 -1.67 7.23 -0.89
C ALA A 84 -0.94 7.44 0.44
N THR A 85 -0.89 8.69 0.90
CA THR A 85 -0.32 9.10 2.17
C THR A 85 -1.29 10.08 2.81
N SER A 86 -1.56 9.92 4.10
CA SER A 86 -2.40 10.85 4.84
C SER A 86 -1.64 12.09 5.27
N GLU A 87 -2.39 13.12 5.66
CA GLU A 87 -1.85 14.15 6.54
C GLU A 87 -1.60 13.57 7.94
N ALA A 88 -0.80 14.28 8.74
CA ALA A 88 -0.57 13.91 10.14
C ALA A 88 -1.87 14.07 10.93
N VAL A 89 -2.15 13.11 11.83
CA VAL A 89 -3.35 13.15 12.68
C VAL A 89 -3.37 14.43 13.51
N ALA A 90 -4.43 15.22 13.34
CA ALA A 90 -4.63 16.45 14.08
C ALA A 90 -4.89 16.22 15.57
N GLU A 91 -4.70 17.26 16.37
CA GLU A 91 -4.98 17.20 17.81
C GLU A 91 -6.45 16.89 18.11
N GLY A 92 -6.68 16.00 19.08
CA GLY A 92 -8.02 15.54 19.45
C GLY A 92 -8.67 14.57 18.45
N LYS A 93 -7.97 14.18 17.38
CA LYS A 93 -8.39 13.12 16.45
C LYS A 93 -7.68 11.82 16.78
N VAL A 94 -8.36 10.71 16.47
CA VAL A 94 -7.87 9.34 16.65
C VAL A 94 -8.06 8.50 15.40
N GLU A 95 -8.43 9.13 14.28
CA GLU A 95 -8.67 8.47 13.01
C GLU A 95 -8.20 9.34 11.84
N VAL A 96 -7.90 8.66 10.73
CA VAL A 96 -7.57 9.24 9.44
C VAL A 96 -8.41 8.58 8.38
N LYS A 97 -8.90 9.38 7.43
CA LYS A 97 -9.62 8.92 6.26
C LYS A 97 -8.85 9.32 5.00
N ILE A 98 -8.42 8.33 4.24
CA ILE A 98 -7.79 8.50 2.93
C ILE A 98 -8.85 8.25 1.87
N THR A 99 -9.09 9.24 1.01
CA THR A 99 -10.05 9.15 -0.09
C THR A 99 -9.42 9.54 -1.41
N LYS A 100 -9.59 8.70 -2.42
CA LYS A 100 -9.14 8.98 -3.78
C LYS A 100 -10.00 8.21 -4.78
N LYS A 101 -10.28 8.84 -5.92
CA LYS A 101 -10.99 8.21 -7.03
C LYS A 101 -10.17 7.05 -7.61
N ASP A 102 -10.81 5.89 -7.77
CA ASP A 102 -10.19 4.67 -8.32
C ASP A 102 -8.83 4.36 -7.65
N LEU A 103 -8.76 4.45 -6.32
CA LEU A 103 -7.56 4.16 -5.53
C LEU A 103 -7.22 2.66 -5.52
N LEU A 104 -8.27 1.84 -5.50
CA LEU A 104 -8.22 0.39 -5.33
C LEU A 104 -8.51 -0.31 -6.66
N LYS A 105 -8.18 -1.60 -6.74
CA LYS A 105 -8.42 -2.39 -7.95
C LYS A 105 -9.87 -2.87 -7.98
N ALA A 106 -10.49 -2.80 -9.15
CA ALA A 106 -11.88 -3.25 -9.34
C ALA A 106 -12.11 -4.69 -8.88
N THR A 107 -11.15 -5.57 -9.12
CA THR A 107 -11.20 -7.01 -8.79
C THR A 107 -11.08 -7.32 -7.30
N GLY A 108 -10.97 -6.31 -6.43
CA GLY A 108 -10.59 -6.50 -5.04
C GLY A 108 -9.10 -6.84 -4.91
N GLY A 109 -8.65 -7.10 -3.70
CA GLY A 109 -7.28 -7.55 -3.47
C GLY A 109 -6.73 -7.25 -2.08
N THR A 110 -5.45 -6.92 -2.04
CA THR A 110 -4.73 -6.59 -0.81
C THR A 110 -3.94 -5.30 -1.00
N VAL A 111 -4.10 -4.37 -0.08
CA VAL A 111 -3.19 -3.24 0.10
C VAL A 111 -2.37 -3.43 1.37
N TYR A 112 -1.28 -2.69 1.47
CA TYR A 112 -0.39 -2.75 2.61
C TYR A 112 -0.36 -1.39 3.28
N VAL A 113 -0.69 -1.33 4.57
CA VAL A 113 -0.82 -0.09 5.32
C VAL A 113 0.26 -0.01 6.40
N SER A 114 0.95 1.11 6.51
CA SER A 114 1.86 1.41 7.60
C SER A 114 1.48 2.71 8.28
N VAL A 115 1.88 2.82 9.54
CA VAL A 115 1.80 4.03 10.36
C VAL A 115 3.21 4.44 10.75
N GLN A 116 3.45 5.75 10.78
CA GLN A 116 4.65 6.35 11.34
C GLN A 116 4.24 7.39 12.38
N SER A 117 4.64 7.17 13.62
CA SER A 117 4.49 8.16 14.69
C SER A 117 5.56 9.24 14.62
N GLU A 118 5.29 10.37 15.27
CA GLU A 118 6.21 11.49 15.30
C GLU A 118 7.56 11.09 15.90
N ASN A 119 8.65 11.44 15.20
CA ASN A 119 10.03 11.10 15.58
C ASN A 119 10.37 9.60 15.62
N GLU A 120 9.49 8.73 15.14
CA GLU A 120 9.74 7.29 15.03
C GLU A 120 9.95 6.86 13.56
N LEU A 121 10.56 5.70 13.39
CA LEU A 121 10.63 5.01 12.11
C LEU A 121 9.27 4.39 11.76
N GLU A 122 8.95 4.40 10.47
CA GLU A 122 7.74 3.76 9.94
C GLU A 122 7.64 2.29 10.36
N SER A 123 6.43 1.89 10.75
CA SER A 123 6.10 0.51 11.13
C SER A 123 6.31 -0.50 9.98
N THR A 124 6.27 -1.78 10.31
CA THR A 124 6.10 -2.80 9.26
C THR A 124 4.71 -2.66 8.64
N ARG A 125 4.63 -2.81 7.32
CA ARG A 125 3.35 -2.75 6.61
C ARG A 125 2.46 -3.93 6.99
N THR A 126 1.18 -3.66 7.16
CA THR A 126 0.13 -4.63 7.49
C THR A 126 -0.70 -4.90 6.25
N ALA A 127 -0.90 -6.16 5.91
CA ALA A 127 -1.72 -6.56 4.77
C ALA A 127 -3.21 -6.41 5.11
N MET A 128 -3.93 -5.64 4.29
CA MET A 128 -5.36 -5.39 4.43
C MET A 128 -6.08 -5.87 3.17
N LYS A 129 -7.01 -6.81 3.33
CA LYS A 129 -7.86 -7.27 2.23
C LYS A 129 -9.01 -6.31 2.02
N TYR A 130 -9.43 -6.17 0.77
CA TYR A 130 -10.62 -5.42 0.38
C TYR A 130 -11.36 -6.14 -0.73
N GLU A 131 -12.69 -6.00 -0.70
CA GLU A 131 -13.58 -6.71 -1.60
C GLU A 131 -13.58 -6.12 -3.02
N SER A 132 -14.00 -6.94 -3.98
CA SER A 132 -14.21 -6.50 -5.35
C SER A 132 -15.47 -5.64 -5.46
N GLU A 133 -15.42 -4.63 -6.33
CA GLU A 133 -16.62 -3.90 -6.78
C GLU A 133 -17.37 -4.63 -7.90
N VAL A 134 -16.80 -5.70 -8.47
CA VAL A 134 -17.42 -6.50 -9.54
C VAL A 134 -18.47 -7.42 -8.92
N THR A 135 -19.70 -7.35 -9.42
CA THR A 135 -20.75 -8.28 -9.02
C THR A 135 -20.42 -9.68 -9.51
N VAL A 136 -20.62 -10.67 -8.65
CA VAL A 136 -20.45 -12.07 -9.02
C VAL A 136 -21.47 -12.42 -10.11
N ALA A 137 -21.03 -13.12 -11.15
CA ALA A 137 -21.94 -13.59 -12.18
C ALA A 137 -22.99 -14.55 -11.58
N PRO A 138 -24.23 -14.54 -12.07
CA PRO A 138 -25.22 -15.54 -11.67
C PRO A 138 -24.69 -16.96 -11.88
N ALA A 139 -24.95 -17.84 -10.93
CA ALA A 139 -24.57 -19.24 -11.08
C ALA A 139 -25.32 -19.89 -12.25
N VAL A 140 -24.67 -20.82 -12.96
CA VAL A 140 -25.22 -21.41 -14.20
C VAL A 140 -26.56 -22.12 -13.94
N ASP A 141 -26.73 -22.72 -12.77
CA ASP A 141 -27.93 -23.43 -12.34
C ASP A 141 -29.11 -22.50 -11.98
N THR A 142 -28.85 -21.22 -11.69
CA THR A 142 -29.90 -20.22 -11.46
C THR A 142 -30.46 -19.62 -12.75
N VAL A 143 -29.81 -19.89 -13.89
CA VAL A 143 -30.23 -19.47 -15.23
C VAL A 143 -30.79 -20.66 -16.00
N LYS A 144 -32.10 -20.62 -16.30
CA LYS A 144 -32.79 -21.65 -17.08
C LYS A 144 -33.27 -21.07 -18.41
N VAL A 145 -32.91 -21.74 -19.50
CA VAL A 145 -33.37 -21.42 -20.85
C VAL A 145 -34.29 -22.53 -21.32
N LEU A 146 -35.52 -22.17 -21.68
CA LEU A 146 -36.51 -23.05 -22.27
C LEU A 146 -36.73 -22.60 -23.72
N ASN A 147 -36.29 -23.43 -24.66
CA ASN A 147 -36.50 -23.27 -26.09
C ASN A 147 -37.60 -24.24 -26.53
N ASN A 148 -38.76 -23.69 -26.88
CA ASN A 148 -39.95 -24.46 -27.20
C ASN A 148 -40.07 -24.73 -28.70
N LYS A 149 -41.04 -25.56 -29.08
CA LYS A 149 -41.32 -25.86 -30.49
C LYS A 149 -41.85 -24.60 -31.19
N ALA A 150 -41.69 -24.54 -32.51
CA ALA A 150 -42.22 -23.47 -33.32
C ALA A 150 -43.72 -23.23 -33.06
N GLY A 151 -44.08 -21.99 -32.72
CA GLY A 151 -45.43 -21.57 -32.38
C GLY A 151 -45.70 -21.41 -30.88
N ASP A 152 -44.80 -21.89 -30.02
CA ASP A 152 -44.82 -21.64 -28.57
C ASP A 152 -43.76 -20.57 -28.20
N GLU A 153 -43.96 -19.86 -27.08
CA GLU A 153 -43.02 -18.83 -26.60
C GLU A 153 -41.81 -19.46 -25.89
N ASP A 154 -40.62 -18.92 -26.14
CA ASP A 154 -39.42 -19.27 -25.38
C ASP A 154 -39.36 -18.52 -24.05
N ALA A 155 -38.67 -19.09 -23.06
CA ALA A 155 -38.54 -18.47 -21.74
C ALA A 155 -37.10 -18.55 -21.20
N ILE A 156 -36.63 -17.44 -20.62
CA ILE A 156 -35.40 -17.38 -19.84
C ILE A 156 -35.78 -17.00 -18.41
N THR A 157 -35.40 -17.82 -17.45
CA THR A 157 -35.63 -17.59 -16.02
C THR A 157 -34.29 -17.42 -15.32
N VAL A 158 -34.11 -16.31 -14.60
CA VAL A 158 -32.98 -16.07 -13.70
C VAL A 158 -33.51 -16.00 -12.28
N SER A 159 -32.93 -16.78 -11.38
CA SER A 159 -33.34 -16.90 -9.98
C SER A 159 -32.24 -16.43 -9.02
N GLU A 160 -32.58 -16.28 -7.73
CA GLU A 160 -31.66 -15.85 -6.67
C GLU A 160 -31.08 -14.44 -6.82
N LEU A 161 -31.82 -13.56 -7.48
CA LEU A 161 -31.47 -12.14 -7.60
C LEU A 161 -31.81 -11.36 -6.33
N ALA A 162 -30.94 -10.44 -5.94
CA ALA A 162 -31.19 -9.49 -4.87
C ALA A 162 -32.05 -8.32 -5.38
N PRO A 163 -32.84 -7.67 -4.49
CA PRO A 163 -33.55 -6.44 -4.85
C PRO A 163 -32.57 -5.38 -5.39
N GLY A 164 -32.83 -4.90 -6.61
CA GLY A 164 -31.99 -3.91 -7.28
C GLY A 164 -31.05 -4.47 -8.35
N ASP A 165 -30.93 -5.80 -8.48
CA ASP A 165 -30.15 -6.43 -9.55
C ASP A 165 -30.74 -6.12 -10.93
N ILE A 166 -29.86 -5.89 -11.90
CA ILE A 166 -30.22 -5.63 -13.30
C ILE A 166 -29.72 -6.78 -14.15
N VAL A 167 -30.63 -7.56 -14.72
CA VAL A 167 -30.30 -8.62 -15.67
C VAL A 167 -30.31 -8.07 -17.09
N LYS A 168 -29.21 -8.28 -17.82
CA LYS A 168 -29.10 -7.99 -19.25
C LYS A 168 -28.77 -9.27 -19.99
N ILE A 169 -29.53 -9.56 -21.04
CA ILE A 169 -29.38 -10.75 -21.89
C ILE A 169 -28.82 -10.30 -23.24
N TYR A 170 -27.82 -11.01 -23.72
CA TYR A 170 -27.13 -10.72 -24.98
C TYR A 170 -27.16 -11.97 -25.87
N ASP A 171 -27.30 -11.79 -27.18
CA ASP A 171 -27.29 -12.85 -28.19
C ASP A 171 -25.88 -13.18 -28.72
N ALA A 172 -24.86 -12.44 -28.26
CA ALA A 172 -23.46 -12.62 -28.61
C ALA A 172 -22.56 -12.74 -27.37
N SER A 173 -21.47 -13.50 -27.49
CA SER A 173 -20.48 -13.70 -26.41
C SER A 173 -19.59 -12.48 -26.15
N THR A 174 -19.63 -11.48 -27.04
CA THR A 174 -18.87 -10.23 -26.96
C THR A 174 -19.69 -9.11 -27.61
N GLY A 175 -19.76 -7.95 -26.95
CA GLY A 175 -20.34 -6.71 -27.50
C GLY A 175 -19.27 -5.75 -28.00
#